data_AF-A0A962S546-F1
#
_entry.id   AF-A0A962S546-F1
#
_cell.length_a   1.000
_cell.length_b   1.000
_cell.length_c   1.000
_cell.angle_alpha   90.00
_cell.angle_beta   90.00
_cell.angle_gamma   90.00
#
_symmetry.space_group_name_H-M   'P 1'
#
loop_
_entity.id
_entity.type
_entity.pdbx_description
1 polymer ?
#
loop_
_entity_poly.entity_id
_entity_poly.type
_entity_poly.pdbx_seq_one_letter_code
_entity_poly.pdbx_strand_id
1 'polypeptide(L)'
;MRHCFIVPLLLWSLGAFAAGTEYVMRVDGLACPFCAYGIEKRLKTIEGVEKIDVDLDKGLVRVNVREDVELAEPRMLQLFKDAGFTYRSMTKTPL
;
A
#
# COMPACT_ATOMS: atom_id res chain seq x y z
N MET A 1 42.87 31.60 27.20
CA MET A 1 42.82 31.89 25.75
C MET A 1 43.27 30.62 25.04
N ARG A 2 42.49 29.86 24.28
CA ARG A 2 41.32 30.15 23.45
C ARG A 2 40.36 28.95 23.51
N HIS A 3 39.07 29.27 23.58
CA HIS A 3 38.01 28.37 23.17
C HIS A 3 38.20 27.94 21.70
N CYS A 4 38.00 26.65 21.45
CA CYS A 4 37.42 26.07 20.24
C CYS A 4 36.62 24.88 20.80
N PHE A 5 35.31 24.96 21.06
CA PHE A 5 34.26 25.19 20.08
C PHE A 5 34.61 24.54 18.76
N ILE A 6 34.16 23.30 18.57
CA ILE A 6 33.31 22.88 17.45
C ILE A 6 32.94 21.42 17.70
N VAL A 7 31.67 21.24 18.04
CA VAL A 7 30.94 19.98 18.08
C VAL A 7 30.91 19.40 16.66
N PRO A 8 31.33 18.15 16.40
CA PRO A 8 30.95 17.49 15.17
C PRO A 8 29.50 17.01 15.34
N LEU A 9 28.60 17.89 14.94
CA LEU A 9 27.18 17.68 14.72
C LEU A 9 27.05 16.80 13.46
N LEU A 10 27.29 15.49 13.56
CA LEU A 10 27.39 14.64 12.36
C LEU A 10 26.98 13.17 12.59
N LEU A 11 25.87 12.94 13.30
CA LEU A 11 25.09 11.70 13.20
C LEU A 11 23.61 12.03 13.42
N TRP A 12 23.08 12.88 12.54
CA TRP A 12 21.65 12.96 12.28
C TRP A 12 21.27 11.72 11.47
N SER A 13 21.21 10.57 12.15
CA SER A 13 20.67 9.33 11.61
C SER A 13 19.14 9.43 11.53
N LEU A 14 18.64 10.39 10.74
CA LEU A 14 17.23 10.53 10.45
C LEU A 14 16.91 9.72 9.19
N GLY A 15 16.03 8.73 9.37
CA GLY A 15 15.10 8.34 8.32
C GLY A 15 15.48 7.09 7.54
N ALA A 16 15.42 5.94 8.19
CA ALA A 16 15.02 4.70 7.52
C ALA A 16 13.78 4.12 8.21
N PHE A 17 12.79 4.96 8.48
CA PHE A 17 11.43 4.48 8.66
C PHE A 17 10.81 4.46 7.27
N ALA A 18 10.69 3.27 6.67
CA ALA A 18 9.82 3.07 5.52
C ALA A 18 8.38 3.20 6.02
N ALA A 19 7.95 4.42 6.30
CA ALA A 19 6.67 4.73 6.89
C ALA A 19 5.58 4.63 5.81
N GLY A 20 5.21 3.40 5.48
CA GLY A 20 4.11 3.12 4.56
C GLY A 20 2.95 2.48 5.29
N THR A 21 1.91 2.14 4.55
CA THR A 21 0.79 1.34 5.05
C THR A 21 0.51 0.19 4.10
N GLU A 22 0.36 -1.01 4.62
CA GLU A 22 -0.18 -2.16 3.91
C GLU A 22 -1.69 -2.21 4.12
N TYR A 23 -2.41 -2.36 3.01
CA TYR A 23 -3.81 -2.68 2.97
C TYR A 23 -4.00 -4.09 2.42
N VAL A 24 -4.62 -4.96 3.21
CA VAL A 24 -4.94 -6.33 2.81
C VAL A 24 -6.44 -6.44 2.60
N MET A 25 -6.85 -6.73 1.37
CA MET A 25 -8.26 -6.79 0.95
C MET A 25 -8.65 -8.21 0.57
N ARG A 26 -9.76 -8.71 1.10
CA ARG A 26 -10.36 -9.99 0.70
C ARG A 26 -11.37 -9.73 -0.42
N VAL A 27 -11.19 -10.41 -1.54
CA VAL A 27 -11.98 -10.19 -2.75
C VAL A 27 -12.33 -11.54 -3.37
N ASP A 28 -13.61 -11.75 -3.65
CA ASP A 28 -14.09 -12.95 -4.33
C ASP A 28 -14.28 -12.69 -5.84
N GLY A 29 -14.14 -13.75 -6.64
CA GLY A 29 -14.27 -13.70 -8.10
C GLY A 29 -12.95 -13.50 -8.85
N LEU A 30 -11.82 -13.40 -8.15
CA LEU A 30 -10.48 -13.44 -8.75
C LEU A 30 -10.11 -14.88 -9.13
N ALA A 31 -10.74 -15.43 -10.16
CA ALA A 31 -10.58 -16.82 -10.58
C ALA A 31 -9.47 -17.05 -11.61
N CYS A 32 -8.85 -15.98 -12.13
CA CYS A 32 -7.92 -16.07 -13.26
C CYS A 32 -6.76 -15.05 -13.16
N PRO A 33 -5.54 -15.38 -13.64
CA PRO A 33 -4.42 -14.43 -13.64
C PRO A 33 -4.69 -13.14 -14.40
N PHE A 34 -5.45 -13.20 -15.50
CA PHE A 34 -5.85 -12.02 -16.26
C PHE A 34 -6.77 -11.09 -15.47
N CYS A 35 -7.61 -11.66 -14.60
CA CYS A 35 -8.54 -10.96 -13.72
C CYS A 35 -7.74 -10.17 -12.67
N ALA A 36 -6.72 -10.81 -12.07
CA ALA A 36 -5.76 -10.17 -11.17
C ALA A 36 -4.97 -9.04 -11.86
N TYR A 37 -4.46 -9.28 -13.06
CA TYR A 37 -3.72 -8.26 -13.80
C TYR A 37 -4.57 -7.01 -14.08
N GLY A 38 -5.84 -7.18 -14.44
CA GLY A 38 -6.76 -6.06 -14.67
C GLY A 38 -6.96 -5.19 -13.43
N ILE A 39 -7.10 -5.81 -12.25
CA ILE A 39 -7.28 -5.08 -11.00
C ILE A 39 -5.99 -4.41 -10.53
N GLU A 40 -4.85 -5.09 -10.66
CA GLU A 40 -3.53 -4.50 -10.38
C GLU A 40 -3.32 -3.23 -11.20
N LYS A 41 -3.66 -3.25 -12.49
CA LYS A 41 -3.53 -2.07 -13.34
C LYS A 41 -4.37 -0.90 -12.85
N ARG A 42 -5.60 -1.14 -12.38
CA ARG A 42 -6.48 -0.11 -11.81
C ARG A 42 -5.89 0.44 -10.52
N LEU A 43 -5.40 -0.42 -9.63
CA LEU A 43 -4.78 -0.01 -8.37
C LEU A 43 -3.49 0.78 -8.58
N LYS A 44 -2.66 0.43 -9.58
CA LYS A 44 -1.45 1.18 -9.95
C LYS A 44 -1.72 2.61 -10.43
N THR A 45 -2.96 2.94 -10.81
CA THR A 45 -3.32 4.33 -11.16
C THR A 45 -3.58 5.22 -9.95
N ILE A 46 -3.67 4.63 -8.75
CA ILE A 46 -3.81 5.41 -7.51
C ILE A 46 -2.42 5.95 -7.15
N GLU A 47 -2.31 7.27 -7.08
CA GLU A 47 -1.07 7.94 -6.72
C GLU A 47 -0.57 7.49 -5.34
N GLY A 48 0.72 7.16 -5.26
CA GLY A 48 1.39 6.70 -4.04
C GLY A 48 1.16 5.24 -3.68
N VAL A 49 0.56 4.43 -4.57
CA VAL A 49 0.71 2.96 -4.52
C VAL A 49 2.13 2.58 -4.92
N GLU A 50 2.81 1.82 -4.06
CA GLU A 50 4.21 1.41 -4.23
C GLU A 50 4.35 -0.06 -4.62
N LYS A 51 3.51 -0.93 -4.05
CA LYS A 51 3.53 -2.37 -4.31
C LYS A 51 2.13 -2.94 -4.31
N ILE A 52 1.88 -3.89 -5.19
CA ILE A 52 0.67 -4.72 -5.20
C ILE A 52 1.09 -6.17 -5.30
N ASP A 53 0.44 -7.03 -4.51
CA ASP A 53 0.60 -8.48 -4.53
C ASP A 53 -0.79 -9.13 -4.48
N VAL A 54 -1.03 -10.12 -5.34
CA VAL A 54 -2.32 -10.81 -5.44
C VAL A 54 -2.12 -12.30 -5.18
N ASP A 55 -2.75 -12.80 -4.12
CA ASP A 55 -2.85 -14.21 -3.79
C ASP A 55 -4.21 -14.71 -4.31
N LEU A 56 -4.19 -15.34 -5.50
CA LEU A 56 -5.39 -15.89 -6.14
C LEU A 56 -6.01 -17.04 -5.32
N ASP A 57 -5.17 -17.89 -4.74
CA ASP A 57 -5.61 -19.06 -3.98
C ASP A 57 -6.38 -18.64 -2.72
N LYS A 58 -5.93 -17.57 -2.05
CA LYS A 58 -6.59 -17.01 -0.87
C LYS A 58 -7.59 -15.90 -1.18
N GLY A 59 -7.67 -15.44 -2.42
CA GLY A 59 -8.45 -14.26 -2.82
C GLY A 59 -8.09 -13.02 -2.00
N LEU A 60 -6.79 -12.73 -1.89
CA LEU A 60 -6.25 -11.57 -1.18
C LEU A 60 -5.53 -10.65 -2.14
N VAL A 61 -5.74 -9.34 -1.96
CA VAL A 61 -5.02 -8.28 -2.65
C VAL A 61 -4.32 -7.43 -1.59
N ARG A 62 -3.00 -7.38 -1.65
CA ARG A 62 -2.15 -6.57 -0.76
C ARG A 62 -1.69 -5.35 -1.52
N VAL A 63 -1.83 -4.17 -0.92
CA VAL A 63 -1.42 -2.91 -1.51
C VAL A 63 -0.63 -2.12 -0.48
N ASN A 64 0.63 -1.85 -0.81
CA ASN A 64 1.45 -0.94 -0.03
C ASN A 64 1.34 0.46 -0.62
N VAL A 65 1.13 1.42 0.26
CA VAL A 65 1.07 2.84 -0.10
C VAL A 65 2.01 3.64 0.79
N ARG A 66 2.39 4.83 0.30
CA ARG A 66 3.12 5.84 1.08
C ARG A 66 2.31 6.31 2.29
N GLU A 67 3.00 6.88 3.30
CA GLU A 67 2.37 7.42 4.52
C GLU A 67 1.26 8.44 4.28
N ASP A 68 1.40 9.23 3.21
CA ASP A 68 0.48 10.31 2.84
C ASP A 68 -0.79 9.82 2.10
N VAL A 69 -0.89 8.51 1.87
CA VAL A 69 -1.96 7.92 1.07
C VAL A 69 -2.83 7.02 1.92
N GLU A 70 -4.13 7.28 1.85
CA GLU A 70 -5.15 6.47 2.49
C GLU A 70 -6.08 5.86 1.44
N LEU A 71 -6.17 4.53 1.46
CA LEU A 71 -7.16 3.80 0.67
C LEU A 71 -8.47 3.77 1.46
N ALA A 72 -9.36 4.73 1.18
CA ALA A 72 -10.68 4.75 1.79
C ALA A 72 -11.49 3.50 1.36
N GLU A 73 -11.99 2.74 2.33
CA GLU A 73 -12.76 1.51 2.10
C GLU A 73 -13.94 1.69 1.12
N PRO A 74 -14.76 2.76 1.18
CA PRO A 74 -15.83 2.98 0.21
C PRO A 74 -15.33 3.10 -1.24
N ARG A 75 -14.16 3.70 -1.45
CA ARG A 75 -13.53 3.82 -2.78
C ARG A 75 -13.05 2.46 -3.26
N MET A 76 -12.48 1.65 -2.38
CA MET A 76 -12.05 0.29 -2.72
C MET A 76 -13.25 -0.58 -3.07
N LEU A 77 -14.31 -0.55 -2.26
CA LEU A 77 -15.56 -1.26 -2.53
C LEU A 77 -16.10 -0.94 -3.94
N GLN A 78 -16.20 0.35 -4.29
CA GLN A 78 -16.66 0.76 -5.62
C GLN A 78 -15.71 0.28 -6.73
N LEU A 79 -14.40 0.46 -6.54
CA LEU A 79 -13.38 0.05 -7.52
C LEU A 79 -13.47 -1.45 -7.86
N PHE A 80 -13.61 -2.31 -6.84
CA PHE A 80 -13.77 -3.75 -7.04
C PHE A 80 -15.13 -4.12 -7.64
N LYS A 81 -16.21 -3.45 -7.22
CA LYS A 81 -17.55 -3.64 -7.78
C LYS A 81 -17.60 -3.28 -9.27
N ASP A 82 -17.03 -2.14 -9.66
CA ASP A 82 -16.92 -1.68 -11.05
C ASP A 82 -15.98 -2.53 -11.90
N ALA A 83 -15.16 -3.37 -11.25
CA ALA A 83 -14.33 -4.37 -11.90
C ALA A 83 -15.01 -5.75 -11.98
N GLY A 84 -16.23 -5.90 -11.44
CA GLY A 84 -16.99 -7.15 -11.46
C GLY A 84 -16.64 -8.12 -10.32
N PHE A 85 -15.99 -7.66 -9.26
CA PHE A 85 -15.58 -8.48 -8.12
C PHE A 85 -16.40 -8.19 -6.87
N THR A 86 -16.43 -9.15 -5.95
CA THR A 86 -17.12 -8.98 -4.66
C THR A 86 -16.10 -8.63 -3.58
N TYR A 87 -16.14 -7.38 -3.12
CA TYR A 87 -15.34 -6.91 -2.00
C TYR A 87 -15.88 -7.48 -0.67
N ARG A 88 -15.00 -8.01 0.19
CA ARG A 88 -15.38 -8.68 1.45
C ARG A 88 -14.91 -7.96 2.70
N SER A 89 -13.65 -7.52 2.73
CA SER A 89 -13.07 -6.88 3.91
C SER A 89 -11.74 -6.21 3.56
N MET A 90 -11.30 -5.31 4.43
CA MET A 90 -9.98 -4.69 4.39
C MET A 90 -9.37 -4.59 5.78
N THR A 91 -8.06 -4.75 5.84
CA THR A 91 -7.27 -4.52 7.05
C THR A 91 -6.12 -3.58 6.72
N LYS A 92 -5.85 -2.65 7.63
CA LYS A 92 -4.80 -1.65 7.54
C LYS A 92 -3.70 -2.00 8.53
N THR A 93 -2.44 -1.99 8.10
CA THR A 93 -1.28 -2.23 8.98
C THR A 93 -0.14 -1.30 8.58
N PRO A 94 0.48 -0.56 9.52
CA PRO A 94 1.66 0.24 9.21
C PRO A 94 2.85 -0.66 8.81
N LEU A 95 3.64 -0.19 7.84
CA LEU A 95 4.86 -0.84 7.36
C LEU A 95 6.10 -0.47 8.19
#